data_AF-A0A7K1CAQ2-F1
#
_entry.id   AF-A0A7K1CAQ2-F1
#
_cell.length_a   1.000
_cell.length_b   1.000
_cell.length_c   1.000
_cell.angle_alpha   90.00
_cell.angle_beta   90.00
_cell.angle_gamma   90.00
#
_symmetry.space_group_name_H-M   'P 1'
#
loop_
_entity.id
_entity.type
_entity.pdbx_description
1 polymer ?
#
loop_
_entity_poly.entity_id
_entity_poly.type
_entity_poly.pdbx_seq_one_letter_code
_entity_poly.pdbx_strand_id
1 'polypeptide(L)' 'MIRARSLTKKFGQFEAVRGIDVEVRPGESFGFLGPNGAGKSSTMRMIAGVSPVTSGTLEIFGLDPAT' A
#
# COMPACT_ATOMS: atom_id res chain seq x y z
N MET A 1 -2.16 12.47 5.37
CA MET A 1 -3.27 11.53 5.13
C MET A 1 -2.80 10.52 4.11
N ILE A 2 -3.03 9.24 4.35
CA ILE A 2 -2.74 8.17 3.39
C ILE A 2 -4.07 7.50 3.08
N ARG A 3 -4.38 7.31 1.80
CA ARG A 3 -5.58 6.57 1.38
C ARG A 3 -5.20 5.61 0.27
N ALA A 4 -5.64 4.37 0.39
CA ALA A 4 -5.47 3.35 -0.63
C ALA A 4 -6.78 2.60 -0.83
N ARG A 5 -7.12 2.33 -2.10
CA ARG A 5 -8.32 1.57 -2.48
C ARG A 5 -7.93 0.42 -3.39
N SER A 6 -8.34 -0.79 -3.03
CA SER A 6 -8.03 -2.03 -3.74
C SER A 6 -6.53 -2.14 -4.06
N LEU A 7 -5.69 -1.69 -3.13
CA LEU A 7 -4.24 -1.59 -3.32
C LEU A 7 -3.66 -2.98 -3.54
N THR A 8 -3.06 -3.17 -4.70
CA THR A 8 -2.58 -4.47 -5.16
C THR A 8 -1.13 -4.40 -5.57
N LYS A 9 -0.37 -5.42 -5.17
CA LYS A 9 1.01 -5.63 -5.61
C LYS A 9 1.18 -7.02 -6.17
N LYS A 10 1.60 -7.10 -7.44
CA LYS A 10 2.04 -8.33 -8.08
C LYS A 10 3.53 -8.31 -8.38
N PHE A 11 4.16 -9.47 -8.22
CA PHE A 11 5.51 -9.76 -8.70
C PHE A 11 5.38 -10.94 -9.66
N GLY A 12 5.34 -10.65 -10.97
CA GLY A 12 4.95 -11.64 -11.97
C GLY A 12 3.53 -12.17 -11.68
N GLN A 13 3.41 -13.49 -11.50
CA GLN A 13 2.15 -14.16 -11.18
C GLN A 13 1.80 -14.15 -9.68
N PHE A 14 2.73 -13.74 -8.81
CA PHE A 14 2.52 -13.77 -7.36
C PHE A 14 1.90 -12.45 -6.87
N GLU A 15 0.70 -12.53 -6.29
CA GLU A 15 0.05 -11.39 -5.63
C GLU A 15 0.49 -11.27 -4.16
N ALA A 16 1.42 -10.36 -3.91
CA ALA A 16 1.94 -10.09 -2.57
C ALA A 16 1.00 -9.24 -1.71
N VAL A 17 0.15 -8.42 -2.33
CA VAL A 17 -0.91 -7.65 -1.67
C VAL A 17 -2.15 -7.75 -2.58
N ARG A 18 -3.28 -8.19 -2.00
CA ARG A 18 -4.49 -8.58 -2.75
C ARG A 18 -5.65 -7.63 -2.47
N GLY A 19 -5.62 -6.44 -3.08
CA GLY A 19 -6.75 -5.52 -3.06
C GLY A 19 -7.16 -5.00 -1.69
N ILE A 20 -6.21 -4.47 -0.91
CA ILE A 20 -6.52 -3.94 0.43
C ILE A 20 -7.00 -2.48 0.38
N ASP A 21 -7.90 -2.13 1.30
CA ASP A 21 -8.29 -0.75 1.57
C ASP A 21 -7.66 -0.26 2.86
N VAL A 22 -7.03 0.91 2.82
CA VAL A 22 -6.35 1.53 3.97
C VAL A 22 -6.63 3.01 3.99
N GLU A 23 -6.97 3.56 5.15
CA GLU A 23 -7.01 5.00 5.39
C GLU A 23 -6.29 5.30 6.69
N VAL A 24 -5.28 6.18 6.64
CA VAL A 24 -4.53 6.65 7.80
C VAL A 24 -4.68 8.17 7.89
N ARG A 25 -5.24 8.63 9.01
CA ARG A 25 -5.55 10.05 9.22
C ARG A 25 -4.33 10.81 9.73
N PRO A 26 -4.28 12.15 9.55
CA PRO A 26 -3.25 12.97 10.17
C PRO A 26 -3.20 12.76 11.69
N GLY A 27 -1.99 12.55 12.23
CA GLY A 27 -1.78 12.31 13.67
C GLY A 27 -1.98 10.87 14.13
N GLU A 28 -2.39 9.96 13.24
CA GLU A 28 -2.59 8.55 13.59
C GLU A 28 -1.27 7.76 13.56
N SER A 29 -1.05 6.92 14.57
CA SER A 29 0.02 5.91 14.56
C SER A 29 -0.57 4.59 14.06
N PHE A 30 -0.09 4.13 12.91
CA PHE A 30 -0.63 2.96 12.21
C PHE A 30 0.48 1.96 11.88
N GLY A 31 0.16 0.66 11.93
CA GLY A 31 1.09 -0.40 11.55
C GLY A 31 0.39 -1.67 11.07
N PHE A 32 1.04 -2.42 10.18
CA PHE A 32 0.58 -3.74 9.76
C PHE A 32 1.18 -4.83 10.65
N LEU A 33 0.32 -5.72 11.18
CA LEU A 33 0.71 -6.92 11.92
C LEU A 33 0.31 -8.17 11.13
N GLY A 34 1.12 -9.22 11.20
CA GLY A 34 0.84 -10.50 10.56
C GLY A 34 2.09 -11.35 10.36
N PRO A 35 1.95 -12.61 9.93
CA PRO A 35 3.07 -13.53 9.73
C PRO A 35 4.00 -13.11 8.59
N ASN A 36 5.14 -13.77 8.47
CA ASN A 36 6.05 -13.58 7.33
C ASN A 36 5.33 -13.91 6.01
N GLY A 37 5.59 -13.11 4.97
CA GLY A 37 4.93 -13.27 3.68
C GLY A 37 3.54 -12.63 3.57
N ALA A 38 2.94 -12.11 4.65
CA ALA A 38 1.60 -11.51 4.63
C ALA A 38 1.47 -10.18 3.85
N GLY A 39 2.51 -9.72 3.15
CA GLY A 39 2.44 -8.49 2.33
C GLY A 39 2.74 -7.18 3.06
N LYS A 40 3.11 -7.21 4.35
CA LYS A 40 3.40 -6.01 5.18
C LYS A 40 4.44 -5.09 4.55
N SER A 41 5.65 -5.59 4.30
CA SER A 41 6.75 -4.80 3.73
C SER A 41 6.47 -4.39 2.29
N SER A 42 5.77 -5.23 1.51
CA SER A 42 5.32 -4.89 0.16
C SER A 42 4.36 -3.71 0.16
N THR A 43 3.42 -3.69 1.10
CA THR A 43 2.47 -2.58 1.29
C THR A 43 3.18 -1.30 1.70
N MET A 44 4.06 -1.37 2.70
CA MET A 44 4.81 -0.20 3.18
C MET A 44 5.72 0.39 2.11
N ARG A 45 6.32 -0.44 1.24
CA ARG A 45 7.12 0.03 0.10
C ARG A 45 6.29 0.74 -0.96
N MET A 46 5.03 0.32 -1.18
CA MET A 46 4.11 1.06 -2.07
C MET A 46 3.77 2.43 -1.47
N ILE A 47 3.37 2.46 -0.19
CA ILE A 47 3.05 3.71 0.53
C ILE A 47 4.24 4.68 0.51
N ALA A 48 5.47 4.18 0.67
CA ALA A 48 6.69 4.99 0.64
C ALA A 48 7.13 5.43 -0.78
N GLY A 49 6.40 5.04 -1.84
CA GLY A 49 6.73 5.39 -3.23
C GLY A 49 7.96 4.66 -3.80
N VAL A 50 8.59 3.75 -3.06
CA VAL A 50 9.79 3.01 -3.51
C VAL A 50 9.45 1.71 -4.25
N SER A 51 8.17 1.33 -4.32
CA SER A 51 7.71 0.24 -5.16
C SER A 51 6.39 0.63 -5.83
N PRO A 52 6.28 0.50 -7.16
CA PRO A 52 5.06 0.92 -7.86
C PRO A 52 3.86 0.04 -7.46
N VAL A 53 2.68 0.64 -7.45
CA VAL A 53 1.42 -0.08 -7.31
C VAL A 53 1.15 -0.86 -8.60
N THR A 54 0.62 -2.09 -8.51
CA THR A 54 0.24 -2.84 -9.71
C THR A 54 -1.17 -2.47 -10.18
N SER A 55 -2.10 -2.33 -9.25
CA SER A 55 -3.47 -1.86 -9.52
C SER A 55 -4.11 -1.31 -8.25
N GLY A 56 -5.24 -0.61 -8.42
CA GLY A 56 -5.87 0.17 -7.36
C GLY A 56 -5.33 1.60 -7.33
N THR A 57 -5.65 2.34 -6.27
CA THR A 57 -5.20 3.72 -6.09
C THR A 57 -4.46 3.90 -4.78
N LEU A 58 -3.51 4.83 -4.78
CA LEU A 58 -2.76 5.25 -3.60
C LEU A 58 -2.61 6.77 -3.63
N GLU A 59 -3.05 7.41 -2.56
CA GLU A 59 -2.94 8.86 -2.35
C GLU A 59 -2.13 9.12 -1.08
N ILE A 60 -1.07 9.93 -1.22
CA ILE A 60 -0.24 10.41 -0.12
C ILE A 60 -0.38 11.93 -0.07
N PHE A 61 -0.98 12.44 1.01
CA PHE A 61 -1.33 13.86 1.15
C PHE A 61 -2.18 14.41 -0.01
N GLY A 62 -3.04 13.57 -0.60
CA GLY A 62 -3.89 13.93 -1.73
C GLY A 62 -3.20 13.90 -3.10
N LEU A 63 -1.97 13.40 -3.17
CA LEU A 63 -1.18 13.27 -4.40
C LEU A 63 -0.95 11.81 -4.75
N ASP A 64 -0.88 11.50 -6.04
CA ASP A 64 -0.44 10.19 -6.52
C ASP A 64 1.10 10.12 -6.44
N PRO A 65 1.68 9.17 -5.69
CA PRO A 65 3.14 9.05 -5.58
C PRO A 65 3.84 8.60 -6.88
N ALA A 66 3.10 8.22 -7.92
CA ALA A 66 3.66 7.86 -9.22
C ALA A 66 3.75 9.04 -10.22
N THR A 67 3.22 10.21 -9.87
CA THR A 67 3.28 11.46 -10.67
C THR A 67 4.27 12.44 -10.06
#